data_AF-A0A671FS22-F1
#
_entry.id   AF-A0A671FS22-F1
#
_cell.length_a   1.000
_cell.length_b   1.000
_cell.length_c   1.000
_cell.angle_alpha   90.00
_cell.angle_beta   90.00
_cell.angle_gamma   90.00
#
_symmetry.space_group_name_H-M   'P 1'
#
loop_
_entity.id
_entity.type
_entity.pdbx_description
1 polymer ?
#
loop_
_entity_poly.entity_id
_entity_poly.type
_entity_poly.pdbx_seq_one_letter_code
_entity_poly.pdbx_strand_id
1 'polypeptide(L)'
;MHSDFPALPWRRSHPRNGLKLRSATVMGQIYKLTKKGQARPQTAVTLRDSHGVAQVHFVRSYSIVRLLKSKGLAPDLPQDFSHLIKNAAVGKHLERNRKDKDAKFHLILIESCIHWLARYQKPNESFPLQLEICAIHRLCPGGINLSMYLSNKIIV
;
A
#
# COMPACT_ATOMS: atom_id res chain seq x y z
N MET A 1 -14.62 -1.02 -23.56
CA MET A 1 -13.40 -1.53 -22.89
C MET A 1 -12.32 -0.47 -22.98
N HIS A 2 -12.30 0.49 -22.06
CA HIS A 2 -11.14 1.34 -21.87
C HIS A 2 -10.29 0.64 -20.80
N SER A 3 -9.04 0.33 -21.15
CA SER A 3 -8.08 -0.20 -20.19
C SER A 3 -7.68 0.94 -19.25
N ASP A 4 -8.08 0.87 -17.98
CA ASP A 4 -7.73 1.83 -16.92
C ASP A 4 -6.23 1.83 -16.55
N PHE A 5 -5.39 1.17 -17.34
CA PHE A 5 -3.95 1.06 -17.10
C PHE A 5 -3.18 2.19 -17.77
N PRO A 6 -2.26 2.85 -17.06
CA PRO A 6 -1.42 3.87 -17.66
C PRO A 6 -0.47 3.24 -18.68
N ALA A 7 -0.56 3.66 -19.95
CA ALA A 7 0.38 3.27 -20.98
C ALA A 7 1.75 3.92 -20.74
N LEU A 8 2.76 3.10 -20.46
CA LEU A 8 4.13 3.61 -20.29
C LEU A 8 4.68 4.08 -21.66
N PRO A 9 5.40 5.20 -21.71
CA PRO A 9 6.01 5.64 -22.95
C PRO A 9 7.10 4.65 -23.39
N TRP A 10 7.23 4.46 -24.70
CA TRP A 10 8.29 3.61 -25.28
C TRP A 10 9.70 4.09 -24.86
N ARG A 11 9.91 5.41 -24.82
CA ARG A 11 11.17 6.02 -24.40
C ARG A 11 11.35 5.86 -22.88
N ARG A 12 12.34 5.05 -22.47
CA ARG A 12 12.70 4.79 -21.06
C ARG A 12 13.72 5.77 -20.45
N SER A 13 13.96 6.89 -21.12
CA SER A 13 14.80 8.00 -20.63
C SER A 13 13.93 9.21 -20.32
N HIS A 14 14.33 10.02 -19.33
CA HIS A 14 13.63 11.28 -19.04
C HIS A 14 13.71 12.21 -20.24
N PRO A 15 12.66 13.02 -20.48
CA PRO A 15 12.67 14.02 -21.54
C PRO A 15 13.79 15.03 -21.29
N ARG A 16 14.82 15.00 -22.14
CA ARG A 16 16.05 15.79 -22.01
C ARG A 16 15.81 17.30 -22.20
N ASN A 17 14.74 17.64 -22.92
CA ASN A 17 14.31 18.99 -23.25
C ASN A 17 13.34 19.60 -22.22
N GLY A 18 12.56 18.79 -21.49
CA GLY A 18 11.47 19.26 -20.62
C GLY A 18 11.80 19.33 -19.13
N LEU A 19 12.73 18.51 -18.63
CA LEU A 19 13.03 18.43 -17.19
C LEU A 19 14.33 19.15 -16.86
N LYS A 20 14.24 20.38 -16.33
CA LYS A 20 15.40 21.17 -15.86
C LYS A 20 15.92 20.74 -14.48
N LEU A 21 15.16 19.92 -13.75
CA LEU A 21 15.51 19.50 -12.39
C LEU A 21 16.63 18.46 -12.38
N ARG A 22 17.66 18.70 -11.56
CA ARG A 22 18.72 17.72 -11.30
C ARG A 22 18.16 16.56 -10.48
N SER A 23 18.74 15.37 -10.67
CA SER A 23 18.35 14.15 -9.93
C SER A 23 18.41 14.35 -8.42
N ALA A 24 19.40 15.09 -7.90
CA ALA A 24 19.53 15.42 -6.48
C ALA A 24 18.34 16.21 -5.92
N THR A 25 17.83 17.19 -6.68
CA THR A 25 16.69 18.02 -6.27
C THR A 25 15.42 17.18 -6.14
N VAL A 26 15.20 16.24 -7.07
CA VAL A 26 14.08 15.30 -7.04
C VAL A 26 14.13 14.43 -5.78
N MET A 27 15.32 14.01 -5.34
CA MET A 27 15.48 13.25 -4.09
C MET A 27 15.06 14.06 -2.88
N GLY A 28 15.53 15.31 -2.79
CA GLY A 28 15.20 16.21 -1.69
C GLY A 28 13.69 16.42 -1.57
N GLN A 29 13.01 16.55 -2.72
CA GLN A 29 11.56 16.65 -2.77
C GLN A 29 10.87 15.37 -2.29
N ILE A 30 11.31 14.20 -2.75
CA ILE A 30 10.76 12.90 -2.29
C ILE A 30 10.88 12.78 -0.77
N TYR A 31 12.06 13.03 -0.19
CA TYR A 31 12.24 12.94 1.25
C TYR A 31 11.40 13.97 2.02
N LYS A 32 11.24 15.19 1.49
CA LYS A 32 10.38 16.21 2.09
C LYS A 32 8.91 15.77 2.09
N LEU A 33 8.42 15.18 1.01
CA LEU A 33 7.04 14.70 0.90
C LEU A 33 6.80 13.49 1.81
N THR A 34 7.75 12.56 1.89
CA THR A 34 7.65 11.42 2.81
C THR A 34 7.70 11.85 4.27
N LYS A 35 8.54 12.82 4.65
CA LYS A 35 8.55 13.39 6.00
C LYS A 35 7.24 14.09 6.37
N LYS A 36 6.51 14.61 5.39
CA LYS A 36 5.15 15.14 5.59
C LYS A 36 4.10 14.03 5.79
N GLY A 37 4.48 12.76 5.72
CA GLY A 37 3.57 11.62 5.84
C GLY A 37 2.82 11.27 4.56
N GLN A 38 3.22 11.83 3.40
CA GLN A 38 2.59 11.43 2.14
C GLN A 38 2.98 10.02 1.77
N ALA A 39 1.96 9.27 1.33
CA ALA A 39 2.14 7.91 0.89
C ALA A 39 2.88 7.87 -0.47
N ARG A 40 3.55 6.76 -0.80
CA ARG A 40 4.37 6.64 -2.02
C ARG A 40 3.64 6.98 -3.34
N PRO A 41 2.46 6.43 -3.67
CA PRO A 41 1.74 6.74 -4.90
C PRO A 41 1.31 8.20 -4.92
N GLN A 42 0.90 8.76 -3.78
CA GLN A 42 0.56 10.18 -3.65
C GLN A 42 1.78 11.07 -3.91
N THR A 43 2.94 10.71 -3.36
CA THR A 43 4.22 11.39 -3.62
C THR A 43 4.54 11.37 -5.12
N ALA A 44 4.33 10.24 -5.81
CA ALA A 44 4.55 10.13 -7.25
C ALA A 44 3.61 11.01 -8.08
N VAL A 45 2.33 11.10 -7.68
CA VAL A 45 1.34 11.99 -8.30
C VAL A 45 1.72 13.46 -8.10
N THR A 46 2.06 13.86 -6.87
CA THR A 46 2.54 15.23 -6.58
C THR A 46 3.81 15.59 -7.36
N LEU A 47 4.73 14.65 -7.55
CA LEU A 47 5.92 14.86 -8.37
C LEU A 47 5.57 15.07 -9.86
N ARG A 48 4.53 14.42 -10.36
CA ARG A 48 4.05 14.59 -11.73
C ARG A 48 3.39 15.94 -11.92
N ASP A 49 2.44 16.27 -11.04
CA ASP A 49 1.56 17.42 -11.22
C ASP A 49 2.24 18.74 -10.80
N SER A 50 3.01 18.74 -9.71
CA SER A 50 3.64 19.96 -9.18
C SER A 50 5.07 20.16 -9.64
N HIS A 51 5.82 19.08 -9.91
CA HIS A 51 7.25 19.15 -10.23
C HIS A 51 7.58 18.75 -11.67
N GLY A 52 6.60 18.30 -12.47
CA GLY A 52 6.78 17.92 -13.87
C GLY A 52 7.60 16.65 -14.07
N VAL A 53 7.77 15.83 -13.02
CA VAL A 53 8.50 14.56 -13.11
C VAL A 53 7.52 13.47 -13.53
N ALA A 54 7.58 13.06 -14.81
CA ALA A 54 6.68 12.03 -15.33
C ALA A 54 6.78 10.69 -14.56
N GLN A 55 8.01 10.18 -14.41
CA GLN A 55 8.30 8.97 -13.65
C GLN A 55 9.66 9.05 -12.95
N VAL A 56 9.67 8.71 -11.66
CA VAL A 56 10.89 8.73 -10.84
C VAL A 56 11.88 7.65 -11.27
N HIS A 57 11.39 6.48 -11.72
CA HIS A 57 12.22 5.36 -12.14
C HIS A 57 13.12 5.69 -13.33
N PHE A 58 12.66 6.55 -14.25
CA PHE A 58 13.54 7.00 -15.31
C PHE A 58 14.62 7.87 -14.69
N VAL A 59 14.26 8.93 -13.94
CA VAL A 59 15.20 9.96 -13.40
C VAL A 59 16.31 9.35 -12.58
N ARG A 60 15.95 8.37 -11.77
CA ARG A 60 16.88 7.60 -10.97
C ARG A 60 16.41 6.17 -11.14
N SER A 61 17.26 5.30 -11.69
CA SER A 61 16.98 3.90 -12.06
C SER A 61 16.51 2.99 -10.90
N TYR A 62 16.19 3.56 -9.74
CA TYR A 62 15.61 2.93 -8.58
C TYR A 62 14.17 3.38 -8.37
N SER A 63 13.33 2.46 -7.86
CA SER A 63 11.97 2.81 -7.43
C SER A 63 11.98 3.66 -6.15
N ILE A 64 10.89 4.43 -5.94
CA ILE A 64 10.71 5.26 -4.74
C ILE A 64 10.83 4.42 -3.46
N VAL A 65 10.34 3.17 -3.45
CA VAL A 65 10.47 2.27 -2.29
C VAL A 65 11.93 2.00 -1.96
N ARG A 66 12.74 1.61 -2.97
CA ARG A 66 14.17 1.31 -2.77
C ARG A 66 14.92 2.54 -2.27
N LEU A 67 14.51 3.71 -2.75
CA LEU A 67 15.09 4.97 -2.32
C LEU A 67 14.77 5.30 -0.85
N LEU A 68 13.54 5.08 -0.40
CA LEU A 68 13.17 5.32 0.99
C LEU A 68 13.85 4.32 1.94
N LYS A 69 14.03 3.06 1.49
CA LYS A 69 14.78 2.04 2.22
C LYS A 69 16.24 2.44 2.45
N SER A 70 16.92 2.99 1.43
CA SER A 70 18.33 3.40 1.58
C SER A 70 18.54 4.58 2.53
N LYS A 71 17.48 5.31 2.89
CA LYS A 71 17.50 6.38 3.89
C LYS A 71 16.86 6.01 5.23
N GLY A 72 16.34 4.79 5.39
CA GLY A 72 15.64 4.38 6.60
C GLY A 72 14.31 5.12 6.85
N LEU A 73 13.72 5.73 5.81
CA LEU A 73 12.42 6.41 5.87
C LEU A 73 11.29 5.55 5.31
N ALA A 74 11.56 4.26 5.11
CA ALA A 74 10.57 3.33 4.59
C ALA A 74 9.57 2.95 5.71
N PRO A 75 8.27 2.84 5.40
CA PRO A 75 7.30 2.33 6.36
C PRO A 75 7.59 0.86 6.67
N ASP A 76 7.34 0.46 7.91
CA ASP A 76 7.53 -0.93 8.37
C ASP A 76 6.60 -1.90 7.62
N LEU A 77 5.36 -1.48 7.40
CA LEU A 77 4.38 -2.24 6.64
C LEU A 77 4.33 -1.74 5.18
N PRO A 78 4.33 -2.65 4.18
CA PRO A 78 4.05 -2.28 2.81
C PRO A 78 2.71 -1.55 2.68
N GLN A 79 2.70 -0.51 1.87
CA GLN A 79 1.55 0.37 1.74
C GLN A 79 0.27 -0.35 1.30
N ASP A 80 0.39 -1.38 0.46
CA ASP A 80 -0.76 -2.12 -0.06
C ASP A 80 -1.52 -2.83 1.07
N PHE A 81 -0.81 -3.38 2.07
CA PHE A 81 -1.44 -3.93 3.27
C PHE A 81 -2.06 -2.85 4.15
N SER A 82 -1.39 -1.71 4.32
CA SER A 82 -1.92 -0.60 5.11
C SER A 82 -3.29 -0.13 4.60
N HIS A 83 -3.50 -0.08 3.28
CA HIS A 83 -4.79 0.29 2.71
C HIS A 83 -5.86 -0.78 2.92
N LEU A 84 -5.53 -2.07 2.74
CA LEU A 84 -6.50 -3.15 2.95
C LEU A 84 -6.92 -3.26 4.41
N ILE A 85 -6.00 -3.06 5.36
CA ILE A 85 -6.31 -3.02 6.79
C ILE A 85 -7.23 -1.83 7.11
N LYS A 86 -6.99 -0.66 6.51
CA LYS A 86 -7.89 0.49 6.65
C LYS A 86 -9.29 0.19 6.11
N ASN A 87 -9.39 -0.48 4.97
CA ASN A 87 -10.68 -0.86 4.40
C ASN A 87 -11.38 -1.95 5.24
N ALA A 88 -10.63 -2.85 5.87
CA ALA A 88 -11.16 -3.84 6.81
C ALA A 88 -11.79 -3.21 8.07
N ALA A 89 -11.61 -1.90 8.30
CA ALA A 89 -12.32 -1.16 9.35
C ALA A 89 -13.85 -1.16 9.17
N VAL A 90 -14.38 -1.62 8.02
CA VAL A 90 -15.81 -1.99 7.84
C VAL A 90 -16.29 -2.97 8.91
N GLY A 91 -15.40 -3.79 9.50
CA GLY A 91 -15.72 -4.61 10.67
C GLY A 91 -16.32 -3.81 11.84
N LYS A 92 -15.83 -2.58 12.09
CA LYS A 92 -16.38 -1.70 13.15
C LYS A 92 -17.80 -1.22 12.83
N HIS A 93 -18.14 -1.08 11.55
CA HIS A 93 -19.50 -0.77 11.12
C HIS A 93 -20.45 -1.95 11.39
N LEU A 94 -20.00 -3.17 11.06
CA LEU A 94 -20.78 -4.40 11.26
C LEU A 94 -21.05 -4.75 12.74
N GLU A 95 -20.17 -4.34 13.65
CA GLU A 95 -20.41 -4.49 15.10
C GLU A 95 -21.72 -3.84 15.54
N ARG A 96 -22.03 -2.67 14.96
CA ARG A 96 -23.25 -1.90 15.22
C ARG A 96 -24.40 -2.34 14.32
N ASN A 97 -24.10 -2.64 13.05
CA ASN A 97 -25.08 -2.99 12.03
C ASN A 97 -24.98 -4.46 11.62
N ARG A 98 -25.41 -5.36 12.51
CA ARG A 98 -25.29 -6.82 12.29
C ARG A 98 -26.14 -7.39 11.15
N LYS A 99 -27.10 -6.63 10.64
CA LYS A 99 -28.03 -7.06 9.58
C LYS A 99 -27.55 -6.70 8.17
N ASP A 100 -26.49 -5.89 8.04
CA ASP A 100 -25.96 -5.48 6.74
C ASP A 100 -25.19 -6.65 6.08
N LYS A 101 -25.81 -7.23 5.05
CA LYS A 101 -25.25 -8.38 4.32
C LYS A 101 -24.20 -7.96 3.30
N ASP A 102 -24.34 -6.77 2.71
CA ASP A 102 -23.40 -6.23 1.72
C ASP A 102 -22.06 -5.91 2.38
N ALA A 103 -22.07 -5.22 3.52
CA ALA A 103 -20.85 -4.95 4.28
C ALA A 103 -20.14 -6.23 4.74
N LYS A 104 -20.90 -7.27 5.12
CA LYS A 104 -20.35 -8.59 5.49
C LYS A 104 -19.69 -9.27 4.29
N PHE A 105 -20.32 -9.22 3.12
CA PHE A 105 -19.75 -9.74 1.89
C PHE A 105 -18.45 -9.02 1.51
N HIS A 106 -18.43 -7.69 1.57
CA HIS A 106 -17.23 -6.90 1.31
C HIS A 106 -16.09 -7.18 2.30
N LEU A 107 -16.40 -7.40 3.58
CA LEU A 107 -15.39 -7.79 4.58
C LEU A 107 -14.70 -9.11 4.18
N ILE A 108 -15.47 -10.12 3.76
CA ILE A 108 -14.94 -11.41 3.31
C ILE A 108 -14.03 -11.26 2.09
N LEU A 109 -14.40 -10.38 1.14
CA LEU A 109 -13.55 -10.10 -0.03
C LEU A 109 -12.23 -9.43 0.37
N ILE A 110 -12.27 -8.46 1.29
CA ILE A 110 -11.07 -7.78 1.78
C ILE A 110 -10.15 -8.76 2.51
N GLU A 111 -10.70 -9.61 3.39
CA GLU A 111 -9.95 -10.65 4.10
C GLU A 111 -9.31 -11.65 3.13
N SER A 112 -10.06 -12.10 2.12
CA SER A 112 -9.56 -13.00 1.08
C SER A 112 -8.40 -12.38 0.30
N CYS A 113 -8.48 -11.08 0.01
CA CYS A 113 -7.42 -10.32 -0.65
C CYS A 113 -6.15 -10.20 0.23
N ILE A 114 -6.31 -9.90 1.52
CA ILE A 114 -5.21 -9.85 2.48
C ILE A 114 -4.52 -11.22 2.56
N HIS A 115 -5.30 -12.30 2.66
CA HIS A 115 -4.78 -13.66 2.70
C HIS A 115 -3.99 -13.99 1.43
N TRP A 116 -4.53 -13.66 0.25
CA TRP A 116 -3.83 -13.88 -1.02
C TRP A 116 -2.52 -13.08 -1.09
N LEU A 117 -2.53 -11.79 -0.75
CA LEU A 117 -1.34 -10.94 -0.77
C LEU A 117 -0.27 -11.40 0.22
N ALA A 118 -0.66 -11.82 1.41
CA ALA A 118 0.28 -12.32 2.41
C ALA A 118 0.97 -13.61 1.96
N ARG A 119 0.25 -14.52 1.27
CA ARG A 119 0.88 -15.68 0.62
C ARG A 119 1.89 -15.27 -0.44
N TYR A 120 1.55 -14.28 -1.26
CA TYR A 120 2.45 -13.78 -2.31
C TYR A 120 3.69 -13.06 -1.76
N GLN A 121 3.55 -12.32 -0.65
CA GLN A 121 4.67 -11.57 -0.05
C GLN A 121 5.54 -12.40 0.90
N LYS A 122 5.11 -13.61 1.31
CA LYS A 122 5.85 -14.55 2.18
C LYS A 122 7.33 -14.80 1.80
N PRO A 123 7.72 -14.98 0.52
CA PRO A 123 9.13 -15.16 0.16
C PRO A 123 9.99 -13.89 0.29
N ASN A 124 9.37 -12.72 0.41
CA ASN A 124 10.07 -11.46 0.61
C ASN A 124 10.07 -11.16 2.12
N GLU A 125 11.19 -11.32 2.82
CA GLU A 125 11.40 -11.16 4.29
C GLU A 125 10.84 -9.85 4.93
N SER A 126 10.29 -8.94 4.14
CA SER A 126 9.69 -7.68 4.58
C SER A 126 8.34 -7.83 5.29
N PHE A 127 7.73 -9.02 5.33
CA PHE A 127 6.50 -9.26 6.06
C PHE A 127 6.80 -10.14 7.27
N PRO A 128 6.69 -9.64 8.51
CA PRO A 128 6.98 -10.44 9.70
C PRO A 128 6.06 -11.67 9.71
N LEU A 129 6.68 -12.84 9.56
CA LEU A 129 6.10 -14.16 9.29
C LEU A 129 5.20 -14.74 10.41
N GLN A 130 4.61 -13.93 11.29
CA GLN A 130 3.93 -14.41 12.50
C GLN A 130 2.50 -13.91 12.72
N LEU A 131 1.83 -13.39 11.70
CA LEU A 131 0.38 -13.40 11.68
C LEU A 131 -0.04 -14.68 10.96
N GLU A 132 -0.18 -15.76 11.72
CA GLU A 132 -0.82 -16.98 11.24
C GLU A 132 -2.22 -16.63 10.71
N ILE A 133 -2.32 -16.57 9.39
CA ILE A 133 -3.59 -16.38 8.66
C ILE A 133 -4.41 -17.69 8.65
N CYS A 134 -4.14 -18.57 9.62
CA CYS A 134 -4.75 -19.88 9.79
C CYS A 134 -6.05 -19.84 10.61
N ALA A 135 -6.37 -18.72 11.28
CA ALA A 135 -7.60 -18.64 12.08
C ALA A 135 -8.88 -18.31 11.28
N ILE A 136 -8.79 -17.99 9.98
CA ILE A 136 -9.95 -17.44 9.23
C ILE A 136 -10.85 -18.55 8.65
N HIS A 137 -10.40 -19.81 8.53
CA HIS A 137 -11.21 -20.90 7.95
C HIS A 137 -11.75 -21.94 8.95
N ARG A 138 -11.49 -21.81 10.26
CA ARG A 138 -12.02 -22.74 11.28
C ARG A 138 -13.13 -22.17 12.18
N LEU A 139 -13.56 -20.92 11.99
CA LEU A 139 -14.61 -20.32 12.82
C LEU A 139 -15.67 -19.60 11.98
N CYS A 140 -16.48 -20.39 11.29
CA CYS A 140 -17.92 -20.13 11.10
C CYS A 140 -18.57 -21.45 10.65
N PRO A 141 -19.25 -22.14 11.58
CA PRO A 141 -20.69 -21.93 11.68
C PRO A 141 -20.98 -21.17 12.97
N GLY A 142 -21.51 -19.95 12.84
CA GLY A 142 -21.91 -19.11 13.97
C GLY A 142 -20.97 -17.93 14.14
N GLY A 143 -21.39 -16.79 13.57
CA GLY A 143 -20.59 -15.58 13.54
C GLY A 143 -20.23 -15.06 14.91
N ILE A 144 -18.93 -14.83 15.15
CA ILE A 144 -18.44 -13.96 16.22
C ILE A 144 -17.17 -13.21 15.74
N ASN A 145 -17.30 -11.89 15.71
CA ASN A 145 -16.32 -10.80 15.84
C ASN A 145 -14.84 -11.01 15.41
N LEU A 146 -14.47 -10.34 14.32
CA LEU A 146 -13.10 -10.06 13.89
C LEU A 146 -12.34 -9.09 14.85
N SER A 147 -13.07 -8.39 15.73
CA SER A 147 -12.55 -7.36 16.65
C SER A 147 -11.52 -7.89 17.67
N MET A 148 -11.65 -9.14 18.11
CA MET A 148 -10.80 -9.72 19.16
C MET A 148 -9.39 -10.09 18.70
N TYR A 149 -9.19 -10.34 17.39
CA TYR A 149 -7.90 -10.84 16.88
C TYR A 149 -6.90 -9.73 16.54
N LEU A 150 -7.39 -8.51 16.27
CA LEU A 150 -6.54 -7.36 15.94
C LEU A 150 -6.13 -6.52 17.18
N SER A 151 -6.82 -6.68 18.32
CA SER A 151 -6.45 -5.95 19.56
C SER A 151 -5.32 -6.60 20.36
N ASN A 152 -5.15 -7.92 20.30
CA ASN A 152 -4.29 -8.64 21.27
C ASN A 152 -2.86 -8.97 20.80
N LYS A 153 -2.41 -8.44 19.65
CA LYS A 153 -1.02 -8.68 19.17
C LYS A 153 -0.31 -7.48 18.55
N ILE A 154 -0.90 -6.28 18.62
CA ILE A 154 -0.29 -5.02 18.15
C ILE A 154 -0.10 -4.02 19.31
N ILE A 155 -0.52 -4.37 20.53
CA ILE A 155 -0.26 -3.60 21.76
C ILE A 155 0.39 -4.52 22.81
N VAL A 156 1.63 -4.96 22.56
CA VAL A 156 2.73 -5.13 23.53
C VAL A 156 4.03 -4.99 22.73
#